data_AF-A0A2V7K5I4-F1
#
_entry.id   AF-A0A2V7K5I4-F1
#
_cell.length_a   1.000
_cell.length_b   1.000
_cell.length_c   1.000
_cell.angle_alpha   90.00
_cell.angle_beta   90.00
_cell.angle_gamma   90.00
#
_symmetry.space_group_name_H-M   'P 1'
#
loop_
_entity.id
_entity.type
_entity.pdbx_description
1 polymer ?
#
loop_
_entity_poly.entity_id
_entity_poly.type
_entity_poly.pdbx_seq_one_letter_code
_entity_poly.pdbx_strand_id
1 'polypeptide(L)'
;MTQTFAILPAGTRILWVLVPVFMLLLGGLALGAAVLGGAWYGSQRASFEVSPAGLRLRGDVYGRLIPASQLRGAAARIIDLRSDAEHRPRRRTFGTGLPGYAAGWFRLRNGEKALLFLTDWTHVVYVPTRAGYAVLMSPGAPEAMLRAIQQIAPGS
;
A
#
# COMPACT_ATOMS: atom_id res chain seq x y z
N MET A 1 53.38 -18.60 52.12
CA MET A 1 52.10 -19.32 51.90
C MET A 1 51.26 -18.46 50.99
N THR A 2 50.93 -18.91 49.79
CA THR A 2 50.21 -18.10 48.79
C THR A 2 48.75 -18.49 48.81
N GLN A 3 47.87 -17.57 49.24
CA GLN A 3 46.42 -17.73 49.18
C GLN A 3 45.89 -17.05 47.92
N THR A 4 45.23 -17.82 47.06
CA THR A 4 44.52 -17.33 45.88
C THR A 4 43.02 -17.25 46.18
N PHE A 5 42.43 -16.09 45.90
CA PHE A 5 40.99 -15.88 46.00
C PHE A 5 40.40 -15.90 44.59
N ALA A 6 39.48 -16.83 44.33
CA ALA A 6 38.82 -16.93 43.04
C ALA A 6 37.74 -15.82 42.90
N ILE A 7 37.62 -15.27 41.70
CA ILE A 7 36.54 -14.33 41.36
C ILE A 7 35.20 -15.05 41.46
N LEU A 8 34.24 -14.47 42.20
CA LEU A 8 32.85 -14.90 42.20
C LEU A 8 32.31 -14.80 40.76
N PRO A 9 31.82 -15.89 40.15
CA PRO A 9 31.33 -15.86 38.78
C PRO A 9 30.25 -14.79 38.68
N ALA A 10 30.38 -13.90 37.69
CA ALA A 10 29.44 -12.82 37.45
C ALA A 10 28.01 -13.39 37.45
N GLY A 11 27.19 -12.92 38.39
CA GLY A 11 25.93 -13.58 38.73
C GLY A 11 25.01 -13.77 37.52
N THR A 12 24.64 -15.02 37.26
CA THR A 12 23.77 -15.49 36.17
C THR A 12 22.41 -14.78 36.10
N ARG A 13 22.03 -14.00 37.11
CA ARG A 13 20.79 -13.18 37.14
C ARG A 13 20.65 -12.27 35.93
N ILE A 14 21.74 -11.75 35.37
CA ILE A 14 21.65 -10.85 34.21
C ILE A 14 21.19 -11.58 32.94
N LEU A 15 21.58 -12.87 32.78
CA LEU A 15 21.12 -13.70 31.66
C LEU A 15 19.61 -13.95 31.72
N TRP A 16 19.05 -14.15 32.91
CA TRP A 16 17.61 -14.36 33.09
C TRP A 16 16.75 -13.15 32.72
N VAL A 17 17.32 -11.94 32.75
CA VAL A 17 16.63 -10.72 32.27
C VAL A 17 16.88 -10.50 30.78
N LEU A 18 18.11 -10.75 30.32
CA LEU A 18 18.48 -10.53 28.92
C LEU A 18 17.77 -11.51 27.96
N VAL A 19 17.61 -12.78 28.34
CA VAL A 19 16.95 -13.80 27.49
C VAL A 19 15.49 -13.44 27.14
N PRO A 20 14.59 -13.12 28.10
CA PRO A 20 13.21 -12.76 27.76
C PRO A 20 13.12 -11.43 27.00
N VAL A 21 13.97 -10.44 27.33
CA VAL A 21 14.05 -9.18 26.57
C VAL A 21 14.46 -9.46 25.13
N PHE A 22 15.46 -10.31 24.92
CA PHE A 22 15.91 -10.70 23.59
C PHE A 22 14.85 -11.50 22.83
N MET A 23 14.13 -12.43 23.47
CA MET A 23 13.00 -13.13 22.85
C MET A 23 11.85 -12.19 22.48
N LEU A 24 11.56 -11.19 23.32
CA LEU A 24 10.52 -10.20 23.04
C LEU A 24 10.90 -9.32 21.85
N LEU A 25 12.17 -8.89 21.77
CA LEU A 25 12.70 -8.18 20.61
C LEU A 25 12.67 -9.02 19.34
N LEU A 26 13.09 -10.29 19.40
CA LEU A 26 13.02 -11.22 18.27
C LEU A 26 11.59 -11.48 17.81
N GLY A 27 10.65 -11.65 18.75
CA GLY A 27 9.24 -11.83 18.45
C GLY A 27 8.63 -10.60 17.77
N GLY A 28 8.95 -9.40 18.27
CA GLY A 28 8.56 -8.14 17.63
C GLY A 28 9.14 -8.00 16.22
N LEU A 29 10.41 -8.36 16.03
CA LEU A 29 11.06 -8.32 14.72
C LEU A 29 10.44 -9.31 13.74
N ALA A 30 10.18 -10.55 14.18
CA ALA A 30 9.54 -11.57 13.37
C ALA A 30 8.10 -11.18 12.98
N LEU A 31 7.34 -10.60 13.91
CA LEU A 31 6.00 -10.08 13.62
C LEU A 31 6.05 -8.94 12.61
N GLY A 32 6.99 -7.99 12.79
CA GLY A 32 7.24 -6.93 11.82
C GLY A 32 7.58 -7.47 10.44
N ALA A 33 8.49 -8.43 10.36
CA ALA A 33 8.87 -9.08 9.10
C ALA A 33 7.70 -9.82 8.44
N ALA A 34 6.84 -10.50 9.21
CA ALA A 34 5.65 -11.17 8.69
C ALA A 34 4.63 -10.17 8.12
N VAL A 35 4.39 -9.05 8.80
CA VAL A 35 3.50 -7.98 8.31
C VAL A 35 4.05 -7.35 7.04
N LEU A 36 5.35 -7.02 7.01
CA LEU A 36 6.00 -6.44 5.84
C LEU A 36 6.04 -7.42 4.66
N GLY A 37 6.38 -8.69 4.91
CA GLY A 37 6.43 -9.75 3.91
C GLY A 37 5.07 -10.08 3.33
N GLY A 38 4.02 -10.14 4.16
CA GLY A 38 2.64 -10.35 3.69
C GLY A 38 2.13 -9.21 2.81
N ALA A 39 2.41 -7.97 3.19
CA ALA A 39 2.09 -6.80 2.38
C ALA A 39 2.88 -6.76 1.06
N TRP A 40 4.16 -7.12 1.08
CA TRP A 40 4.98 -7.25 -0.14
C TRP A 40 4.42 -8.34 -1.08
N TYR A 41 4.12 -9.51 -0.53
CA TYR A 41 3.56 -10.63 -1.30
C TYR A 41 2.18 -10.31 -1.91
N GLY A 42 1.32 -9.60 -1.17
CA GLY A 42 0.03 -9.12 -1.67
C GLY A 42 0.20 -8.11 -2.82
N SER A 43 1.14 -7.17 -2.67
CA SER A 43 1.40 -6.14 -3.69
C SER A 43 1.80 -6.73 -5.05
N GLN A 44 2.60 -7.81 -5.08
CA GLN A 44 3.02 -8.48 -6.32
C GLN A 44 1.90 -9.25 -7.03
N ARG A 45 0.81 -9.56 -6.33
CA ARG A 45 -0.38 -10.23 -6.90
C ARG A 45 -1.51 -9.26 -7.20
N ALA A 46 -1.35 -7.97 -6.88
CA ALA A 46 -2.33 -6.95 -7.20
C ALA A 46 -2.49 -6.86 -8.71
N SER A 47 -3.65 -7.26 -9.22
CA SER A 47 -3.97 -7.23 -10.64
C SER A 47 -5.21 -6.40 -10.89
N PHE A 48 -5.15 -5.64 -11.98
CA PHE A 48 -6.20 -4.76 -12.43
C PHE A 48 -6.84 -5.41 -13.65
N GLU A 49 -8.12 -5.76 -13.53
CA GLU A 49 -8.87 -6.40 -14.60
C GLU A 49 -9.92 -5.41 -15.10
N VAL A 50 -9.78 -5.00 -16.37
CA VAL A 50 -10.75 -4.13 -17.04
C VAL A 50 -11.66 -5.02 -17.88
N SER A 51 -12.95 -4.98 -17.59
CA SER A 51 -13.97 -5.79 -18.27
C SER A 51 -15.17 -4.91 -18.65
N PRO A 52 -16.08 -5.37 -19.53
CA PRO A 52 -17.30 -4.64 -19.83
C PRO A 52 -18.17 -4.35 -18.59
N ALA A 53 -18.07 -5.20 -17.56
CA ALA A 53 -18.78 -4.98 -16.30
C ALA A 53 -18.18 -3.82 -15.47
N GLY A 54 -16.89 -3.51 -15.66
CA GLY A 54 -16.18 -2.48 -14.92
C GLY A 54 -14.72 -2.80 -14.62
N LEU A 55 -14.14 -2.01 -13.72
CA LEU A 55 -12.78 -2.15 -13.22
C LEU A 55 -12.77 -3.02 -11.96
N ARG A 56 -12.12 -4.17 -12.02
CA ARG A 56 -11.94 -5.08 -10.89
C ARG A 56 -10.50 -5.02 -10.37
N LEU A 57 -10.39 -4.69 -9.09
CA LEU A 57 -9.15 -4.64 -8.34
C LEU A 57 -9.01 -6.00 -7.61
N ARG A 58 -8.03 -6.82 -7.96
CA ARG A 58 -7.75 -8.12 -7.32
C ARG A 58 -6.39 -8.11 -6.62
N GLY A 59 -6.17 -9.05 -5.71
CA GLY A 59 -4.83 -9.37 -5.17
C GLY A 59 -4.41 -8.56 -3.95
N ASP A 60 -5.24 -7.65 -3.46
CA ASP A 60 -4.99 -6.87 -2.25
C ASP A 60 -6.25 -6.83 -1.38
N VAL A 61 -6.07 -6.58 -0.08
CA VAL A 61 -7.12 -6.56 0.95
C VAL A 61 -8.20 -5.51 0.65
N TYR A 62 -7.87 -4.52 -0.18
CA TYR A 62 -8.78 -3.46 -0.63
C TYR A 62 -9.43 -3.72 -1.99
N GLY A 63 -9.29 -4.94 -2.54
CA GLY A 63 -9.84 -5.34 -3.83
C GLY A 63 -11.36 -5.20 -3.90
N ARG A 64 -11.87 -4.69 -5.02
CA ARG A 64 -13.30 -4.48 -5.28
C ARG A 64 -13.59 -4.39 -6.77
N LEU A 65 -14.85 -4.64 -7.14
CA LEU A 65 -15.37 -4.30 -8.46
C LEU A 65 -15.97 -2.89 -8.42
N ILE A 66 -15.61 -2.06 -9.41
CA ILE A 66 -16.18 -0.74 -9.64
C ILE A 66 -16.90 -0.82 -10.98
N PRO A 67 -18.25 -0.75 -10.99
CA PRO A 67 -19.03 -0.85 -12.22
C PRO A 67 -18.63 0.22 -13.24
N ALA A 68 -18.64 -0.13 -14.53
CA ALA A 68 -18.33 0.81 -15.60
C ALA A 68 -19.21 2.07 -15.55
N SER A 69 -20.48 1.94 -15.15
CA SER A 69 -21.43 3.05 -14.98
C SER A 69 -21.04 4.07 -13.90
N GLN A 70 -20.20 3.67 -12.94
CA GLN A 70 -19.67 4.55 -11.90
C GLN A 70 -18.34 5.19 -12.29
N LEU A 71 -17.64 4.65 -13.28
CA LEU A 71 -16.37 5.21 -13.74
C LEU A 71 -16.65 6.42 -14.65
N ARG A 72 -15.87 7.48 -14.47
CA ARG A 72 -15.87 8.64 -15.37
C ARG A 72 -14.66 8.53 -16.29
N GLY A 73 -14.70 7.56 -17.21
CA GLY A 73 -13.56 7.20 -18.06
C GLY A 73 -13.09 8.35 -18.94
N ALA A 74 -13.99 9.21 -19.42
CA ALA A 74 -13.63 10.42 -20.18
C ALA A 74 -12.77 11.42 -19.37
N ALA A 75 -12.93 11.45 -18.04
CA ALA A 75 -12.13 12.28 -17.13
C ALA A 75 -10.92 11.54 -16.55
N ALA A 76 -10.74 10.27 -16.89
CA ALA A 76 -9.56 9.52 -16.50
C ALA A 76 -8.33 10.03 -17.27
N ARG A 77 -7.19 10.10 -16.57
CA ARG A 77 -5.93 10.61 -17.12
C ARG A 77 -4.74 9.99 -16.41
N ILE A 78 -3.60 10.01 -17.06
CA ILE A 78 -2.32 9.70 -16.41
C ILE A 78 -1.82 11.00 -15.77
N ILE A 79 -1.45 10.93 -14.51
CA ILE A 79 -0.88 12.03 -13.74
C ILE A 79 0.45 11.59 -13.12
N ASP A 80 1.33 12.56 -12.95
CA ASP A 80 2.53 12.43 -12.15
C ASP A 80 2.28 13.08 -10.78
N LEU A 81 2.21 12.27 -9.72
CA LEU A 81 1.98 12.77 -8.37
C LEU A 81 3.18 13.53 -7.82
N ARG A 82 4.33 13.59 -8.50
CA ARG A 82 5.45 14.45 -8.10
C ARG A 82 5.22 15.91 -8.48
N SER A 83 4.66 16.15 -9.66
CA SER A 83 4.33 17.46 -10.18
C SER A 83 2.90 17.90 -9.80
N ASP A 84 1.95 16.97 -9.77
CA ASP A 84 0.58 17.22 -9.35
C ASP A 84 0.43 17.17 -7.82
N ALA A 85 0.59 18.32 -7.19
CA ALA A 85 0.50 18.45 -5.75
C ALA A 85 -0.93 18.28 -5.21
N GLU A 86 -1.98 18.43 -6.03
CA GLU A 86 -3.37 18.38 -5.59
C GLU A 86 -3.83 16.94 -5.34
N HIS A 87 -3.43 16.02 -6.22
CA HIS A 87 -3.81 14.61 -6.15
C HIS A 87 -2.86 13.79 -5.26
N ARG A 88 -1.88 14.45 -4.61
CA ARG A 88 -1.00 13.79 -3.63
C ARG A 88 -1.80 13.29 -2.42
N PRO A 89 -1.58 12.05 -1.96
CA PRO A 89 -2.14 11.54 -0.72
C PRO A 89 -1.67 12.36 0.47
N ARG A 90 -2.60 12.91 1.24
CA ARG A 90 -2.34 13.72 2.43
C ARG A 90 -2.53 12.93 3.71
N ARG A 91 -3.62 12.16 3.81
CA ARG A 91 -3.96 11.40 5.03
C ARG A 91 -4.43 10.00 4.69
N ARG A 92 -3.78 9.00 5.29
CA ARG A 92 -4.25 7.61 5.24
C ARG A 92 -5.46 7.45 6.16
N THR A 93 -6.59 7.03 5.61
CA THR A 93 -7.83 6.81 6.38
C THR A 93 -7.98 5.35 6.75
N PHE A 94 -7.72 4.44 5.80
CA PHE A 94 -7.74 3.00 6.03
C PHE A 94 -6.94 2.30 4.93
N GLY A 95 -5.69 1.94 5.19
CA GLY A 95 -4.80 1.49 4.12
C GLY A 95 -3.46 0.97 4.62
N THR A 96 -2.73 0.36 3.70
CA THR A 96 -1.34 -0.07 3.85
C THR A 96 -0.44 1.00 3.23
N GLY A 97 0.58 1.45 3.97
CA GLY A 97 1.56 2.40 3.47
C GLY A 97 2.95 1.93 3.86
N LEU A 98 3.69 1.45 2.89
CA LEU A 98 5.08 1.01 2.97
C LEU A 98 5.96 1.93 2.11
N PRO A 99 7.28 1.97 2.34
CA PRO A 99 8.20 2.64 1.43
C PRO A 99 8.03 2.07 0.01
N GLY A 100 7.63 2.91 -0.94
CA GLY A 100 7.39 2.49 -2.33
C GLY A 100 6.07 1.76 -2.59
N TYR A 101 5.18 1.61 -1.61
CA TYR A 101 3.85 1.02 -1.83
C TYR A 101 2.76 1.67 -0.97
N ALA A 102 1.70 2.17 -1.59
CA ALA A 102 0.54 2.73 -0.91
C ALA A 102 -0.74 2.13 -1.48
N ALA A 103 -1.50 1.42 -0.64
CA ALA A 103 -2.78 0.85 -1.04
C ALA A 103 -3.88 1.05 0.00
N GLY A 104 -5.11 1.21 -0.47
CA GLY A 104 -6.29 1.44 0.38
C GLY A 104 -6.81 2.87 0.33
N TRP A 105 -7.55 3.27 1.36
CA TRP A 105 -8.30 4.53 1.41
C TRP A 105 -7.48 5.69 1.98
N PHE A 106 -7.36 6.74 1.18
CA PHE A 106 -6.65 7.96 1.52
C PHE A 106 -7.50 9.19 1.21
N ARG A 107 -7.11 10.31 1.82
CA ARG A 107 -7.57 11.65 1.50
C ARG A 107 -6.46 12.36 0.74
N LEU A 108 -6.77 12.89 -0.44
CA LEU A 108 -5.84 13.67 -1.26
C LEU A 108 -5.71 15.10 -0.74
N ARG A 109 -4.74 15.86 -1.25
CA ARG A 109 -4.49 17.26 -0.83
C ARG A 109 -5.61 18.21 -1.21
N ASN A 110 -6.22 18.03 -2.38
CA ASN A 110 -7.44 18.71 -2.81
C ASN A 110 -8.67 18.38 -1.95
N GLY A 111 -8.55 17.47 -0.97
CA GLY A 111 -9.67 17.04 -0.17
C GLY A 111 -10.59 16.08 -0.91
N GLU A 112 -10.11 15.33 -1.90
CA GLU A 112 -10.84 14.22 -2.49
C GLU A 112 -10.57 12.91 -1.74
N LYS A 113 -11.56 12.01 -1.69
CA LYS A 113 -11.36 10.66 -1.14
C LYS A 113 -10.85 9.79 -2.27
N ALA A 114 -9.84 8.99 -2.01
CA ALA A 114 -9.25 8.16 -3.05
C ALA A 114 -8.95 6.75 -2.55
N LEU A 115 -9.12 5.79 -3.46
CA LEU A 115 -8.67 4.42 -3.30
C LEU A 115 -7.38 4.25 -4.11
N LEU A 116 -6.29 3.95 -3.42
CA LEU A 116 -4.94 3.93 -3.99
C LEU A 116 -4.50 2.49 -4.18
N PHE A 117 -3.73 2.25 -5.24
CA PHE A 117 -2.89 1.08 -5.47
C PHE A 117 -1.63 1.55 -6.21
N LEU A 118 -0.70 2.12 -5.46
CA LEU A 118 0.49 2.81 -5.97
C LEU A 118 1.76 2.08 -5.57
N THR A 119 2.54 1.67 -6.55
CA THR A 119 3.94 1.23 -6.48
C THR A 119 4.87 2.25 -7.14
N ASP A 120 4.38 2.96 -8.16
CA ASP A 120 5.03 4.12 -8.78
C ASP A 120 4.18 5.39 -8.57
N TRP A 121 4.85 6.52 -8.40
CA TRP A 121 4.25 7.83 -8.18
C TRP A 121 4.28 8.72 -9.43
N THR A 122 5.04 8.34 -10.46
CA THR A 122 5.18 9.12 -11.69
C THR A 122 4.19 8.75 -12.78
N HIS A 123 3.83 7.46 -12.88
CA HIS A 123 2.89 6.97 -13.90
C HIS A 123 1.61 6.47 -13.25
N VAL A 124 0.78 7.40 -12.80
CA VAL A 124 -0.45 7.08 -12.06
C VAL A 124 -1.67 7.32 -12.93
N VAL A 125 -2.45 6.27 -13.16
CA VAL A 125 -3.76 6.36 -13.78
C VAL A 125 -4.76 6.84 -12.72
N TYR A 126 -5.20 8.08 -12.87
CA TYR A 126 -6.26 8.70 -12.08
C TYR A 126 -7.61 8.47 -12.74
N VAL A 127 -8.55 7.89 -12.00
CA VAL A 127 -9.89 7.54 -12.48
C VAL A 127 -10.93 8.09 -11.51
N PRO A 128 -11.58 9.22 -11.83
CA PRO A 128 -12.67 9.71 -11.01
C PRO A 128 -13.89 8.79 -11.11
N THR A 129 -14.65 8.69 -10.01
CA THR A 129 -15.90 7.90 -9.99
C THR A 129 -17.09 8.77 -9.59
N ARG A 130 -18.28 8.34 -9.98
CA ARG A 130 -19.56 8.95 -9.56
C ARG A 130 -19.93 8.63 -8.11
N ALA A 131 -19.17 7.76 -7.44
CA ALA A 131 -19.42 7.34 -6.06
C ALA A 131 -18.74 8.25 -5.00
N GLY A 132 -18.27 9.43 -5.40
CA GLY A 132 -17.68 10.42 -4.48
C GLY A 132 -16.24 10.12 -4.04
N TYR A 133 -15.53 9.30 -4.81
CA TYR A 133 -14.10 9.04 -4.63
C TYR A 133 -13.40 8.81 -5.97
N ALA A 134 -12.08 8.97 -6.03
CA ALA A 134 -11.25 8.60 -7.18
C ALA A 134 -10.46 7.32 -6.93
N VAL A 135 -10.02 6.68 -8.01
CA VAL A 135 -9.11 5.53 -7.96
C VAL A 135 -7.78 5.96 -8.57
N LEU A 136 -6.69 5.75 -7.85
CA LEU A 136 -5.33 6.02 -8.32
C LEU A 136 -4.57 4.70 -8.38
N MET A 137 -4.06 4.35 -9.56
CA MET A 137 -3.40 3.07 -9.80
C MET A 137 -2.09 3.29 -10.56
N SER A 138 -1.04 2.54 -10.23
CA SER A 138 0.19 2.50 -11.01
C SER A 138 0.34 1.14 -11.73
N PRO A 139 -0.36 0.92 -12.84
CA PRO A 139 -0.22 -0.31 -13.62
C PRO A 139 1.10 -0.34 -14.38
N GLY A 140 1.59 -1.53 -14.74
CA GLY A 140 2.79 -1.67 -15.57
C GLY A 140 2.67 -1.12 -17.01
N ALA A 141 1.43 -0.92 -17.49
CA ALA A 141 1.13 -0.33 -18.79
C ALA A 141 0.02 0.75 -18.63
N PRO A 142 0.38 1.98 -18.19
CA PRO A 142 -0.59 3.03 -17.83
C PRO A 142 -1.42 3.51 -19.02
N GLU A 143 -0.84 3.61 -20.22
CA GLU A 143 -1.55 4.04 -21.42
C GLU A 143 -2.57 3.00 -21.87
N ALA A 144 -2.21 1.71 -21.81
CA ALA A 144 -3.12 0.63 -22.16
C ALA A 144 -4.31 0.56 -21.19
N MET A 145 -4.04 0.70 -19.89
CA MET A 145 -5.07 0.78 -18.85
C MET A 145 -6.02 1.96 -19.08
N LEU A 146 -5.47 3.15 -19.33
CA LEU A 146 -6.26 4.35 -19.56
C LEU A 146 -7.20 4.18 -20.77
N ARG A 147 -6.68 3.67 -21.89
CA ARG A 147 -7.50 3.40 -23.09
C ARG A 147 -8.61 2.39 -22.79
N ALA A 148 -8.29 1.31 -22.09
CA ALA A 148 -9.29 0.30 -21.73
C ALA A 148 -10.41 0.89 -20.86
N ILE A 149 -10.07 1.75 -19.89
CA ILE A 149 -11.05 2.44 -19.04
C ILE A 149 -11.93 3.38 -19.85
N GLN A 150 -11.33 4.16 -20.76
CA GLN A 150 -12.06 5.08 -21.64
C GLN A 150 -13.03 4.34 -22.58
N GLN A 151 -12.65 3.13 -23.04
CA GLN A 151 -13.52 2.29 -23.87
C GLN A 151 -14.74 1.75 -23.13
N ILE A 152 -14.57 1.32 -21.87
CA ILE A 152 -15.69 0.76 -21.09
C ILE A 152 -16.57 1.84 -20.44
N ALA A 153 -16.04 3.05 -20.25
CA ALA A 153 -16.75 4.17 -19.62
C ALA A 153 -16.58 5.49 -20.41
N PRO A 154 -17.09 5.56 -21.65
CA PRO A 154 -16.92 6.73 -22.51
C PRO A 154 -17.76 7.94 -22.07
N GLY A 155 -18.74 7.75 -21.19
CA GLY A 155 -19.69 8.78 -20.75
C GLY A 155 -19.16 9.71 -19.65
N SER A 156 -19.44 11.00 -19.80
CA SER A 156 -19.16 12.12 -18.86
C SER A 156 -19.86 12.03 -17.50
#